data_AF-H2Z9Z5-F1
#
_entry.id   AF-H2Z9Z5-F1
#
_cell.length_a   1.000
_cell.length_b   1.000
_cell.length_c   1.000
_cell.angle_alpha   90.00
_cell.angle_beta   90.00
_cell.angle_gamma   90.00
#
_symmetry.space_group_name_H-M   'P 1'
#
loop_
_entity.id
_entity.type
_entity.pdbx_description
1 polymer ?
#
loop_
_entity_poly.entity_id
_entity_poly.type
_entity_poly.pdbx_seq_one_letter_code
_entity_poly.pdbx_strand_id
1 'polypeptide(L)'
;MKLTILLSLFVTIWGFPAPDPDEAQIRNVRSADLGDLLKWNPVTASEYLGKFGYMSQKRAASTKLGGLIDKKSFSKSIRHFQRMAGLSPSGELNRETMRMMSMDRCGVEDTLGAFMMGSNGNKANSKFVNKNKRRRLNKKRKAQRRRRK
;
A
#
# COMPACT_ATOMS: atom_id res chain seq x y z
N MET A 1 -37.57 -52.33 12.15
CA MET A 1 -36.17 -51.83 12.13
C MET A 1 -35.65 -51.66 10.70
N LYS A 2 -36.33 -50.90 9.83
CA LYS A 2 -35.92 -50.68 8.41
C LYS A 2 -36.10 -49.22 7.92
N LEU A 3 -36.39 -48.28 8.83
CA LEU A 3 -36.67 -46.88 8.47
C LEU A 3 -35.51 -45.92 8.82
N THR A 4 -34.53 -46.37 9.61
CA THR A 4 -33.39 -45.54 10.05
C THR A 4 -32.23 -45.52 9.06
N ILE A 5 -32.19 -46.44 8.10
CA ILE A 5 -31.10 -46.53 7.11
C ILE A 5 -31.29 -45.52 5.97
N LEU A 6 -32.54 -45.23 5.58
CA LEU A 6 -32.84 -44.33 4.46
C LEU A 6 -32.64 -42.84 4.77
N LEU A 7 -32.63 -42.44 6.05
CA LEU A 7 -32.40 -41.05 6.44
C LEU A 7 -30.90 -40.67 6.46
N SER A 8 -30.01 -41.67 6.55
CA SER A 8 -28.56 -41.46 6.54
C SER A 8 -27.97 -41.22 5.14
N LEU A 9 -28.66 -41.69 4.09
CA LEU A 9 -28.21 -41.54 2.69
C LEU A 9 -28.66 -40.22 2.04
N PHE A 10 -29.63 -39.52 2.63
CA PHE A 10 -30.11 -38.25 2.07
C PHE A 10 -29.20 -37.06 2.41
N VAL A 11 -28.45 -37.15 3.53
CA VAL A 11 -27.52 -36.09 3.98
C VAL A 11 -26.21 -36.09 3.19
N THR A 12 -25.88 -37.19 2.50
CA THR A 12 -24.65 -37.29 1.68
C THR A 12 -24.87 -36.97 0.21
N ILE A 13 -26.11 -36.96 -0.29
CA ILE A 13 -26.42 -36.72 -1.71
C ILE A 13 -26.59 -35.21 -2.00
N TRP A 14 -27.09 -34.43 -1.05
CA TRP A 14 -27.06 -32.96 -1.12
C TRP A 14 -25.77 -32.46 -0.45
N GLY A 15 -24.66 -32.68 -1.17
CA GLY A 15 -23.32 -32.35 -0.75
C GLY A 15 -23.20 -30.91 -0.25
N PHE A 16 -22.45 -30.77 0.84
CA PHE A 16 -21.93 -29.50 1.32
C PHE A 16 -21.19 -28.82 0.15
N PRO A 17 -21.73 -27.73 -0.43
CA PRO A 17 -21.13 -27.09 -1.59
C PRO A 17 -19.70 -26.68 -1.24
N ALA A 18 -18.77 -26.95 -2.15
CA ALA A 18 -17.40 -26.45 -2.00
C ALA A 18 -17.49 -24.93 -1.81
N PRO A 19 -16.90 -24.36 -0.73
CA PRO A 19 -16.96 -22.92 -0.51
C PRO A 19 -16.31 -22.23 -1.71
N ASP A 20 -16.93 -21.14 -2.16
CA ASP A 20 -16.41 -20.33 -3.25
C ASP A 20 -14.96 -19.89 -2.90
N PRO A 21 -14.04 -19.80 -3.88
CA PRO A 21 -12.62 -19.56 -3.61
C PRO A 21 -12.32 -18.22 -2.93
N ASP A 22 -13.24 -17.26 -3.01
CA ASP A 22 -13.20 -15.99 -2.27
C ASP A 22 -13.65 -16.13 -0.80
N GLU A 23 -14.48 -17.12 -0.49
CA GLU A 23 -14.95 -17.40 0.88
C GLU A 23 -13.91 -18.16 1.72
N ALA A 24 -13.09 -18.99 1.08
CA ALA A 24 -11.99 -19.72 1.74
C ALA A 24 -10.92 -18.78 2.35
N GLN A 25 -10.75 -17.57 1.81
CA GLN A 25 -9.82 -16.57 2.35
C GLN A 25 -10.32 -15.84 3.61
N ILE A 26 -11.62 -15.99 3.94
CA ILE A 26 -12.27 -15.29 5.06
C ILE A 26 -12.13 -16.05 6.38
N ARG A 27 -11.77 -17.35 6.36
CA ARG A 27 -11.76 -18.24 7.54
C ARG A 27 -10.77 -17.86 8.66
N ASN A 28 -9.84 -16.94 8.40
CA ASN A 28 -8.83 -16.50 9.38
C ASN A 28 -8.98 -15.04 9.84
N VAL A 29 -10.10 -14.38 9.55
CA VAL A 29 -10.31 -12.99 10.01
C VAL A 29 -10.80 -13.01 11.45
N ARG A 30 -9.95 -12.62 12.42
CA ARG A 30 -10.41 -12.35 13.79
C ARG A 30 -11.47 -11.24 13.72
N SER A 31 -12.57 -11.39 14.45
CA SER A 31 -13.68 -10.43 14.49
C SER A 31 -13.27 -8.98 14.84
N ALA A 32 -12.09 -8.77 15.41
CA ALA A 32 -11.49 -7.45 15.63
C ALA A 32 -11.12 -6.70 14.32
N ASP A 33 -10.81 -7.40 13.23
CA ASP A 33 -10.42 -6.80 11.94
C ASP A 33 -11.61 -6.12 11.21
N LEU A 34 -12.85 -6.42 11.58
CA LEU A 34 -14.02 -5.78 10.97
C LEU A 34 -14.15 -4.29 11.34
N GLY A 35 -13.67 -3.89 12.53
CA GLY A 35 -13.66 -2.50 12.96
C GLY A 35 -12.65 -1.65 12.19
N ASP A 36 -11.58 -2.26 11.69
CA ASP A 36 -10.48 -1.57 11.01
C ASP A 36 -10.81 -1.25 9.54
N LEU A 37 -11.86 -1.84 8.96
CA LEU A 37 -12.30 -1.56 7.60
C LEU A 37 -12.97 -0.18 7.45
N LEU A 38 -13.63 0.34 8.50
CA LEU A 38 -14.25 1.67 8.51
C LEU A 38 -13.24 2.81 8.63
N LYS A 39 -12.01 2.51 9.06
CA LYS A 39 -10.90 3.46 9.16
C LYS A 39 -10.40 3.94 7.79
N TRP A 40 -10.59 3.11 6.77
CA TRP A 40 -10.05 3.34 5.44
C TRP A 40 -11.00 4.16 4.59
N ASN A 41 -10.59 5.38 4.30
CA ASN A 41 -11.23 6.29 3.38
C ASN A 41 -10.16 6.80 2.40
N PRO A 42 -10.51 7.47 1.28
CA PRO A 42 -9.50 7.92 0.33
C PRO A 42 -8.48 8.90 0.95
N VAL A 43 -8.87 9.63 2.00
CA VAL A 43 -7.98 10.56 2.73
C VAL A 43 -6.94 9.80 3.57
N THR A 44 -7.34 8.85 4.42
CA THR A 44 -6.45 8.02 5.24
C THR A 44 -5.60 7.10 4.38
N ALA A 45 -6.17 6.56 3.30
CA ALA A 45 -5.43 5.81 2.30
C ALA A 45 -4.37 6.69 1.62
N SER A 46 -4.68 7.94 1.28
CA SER A 46 -3.70 8.86 0.69
C SER A 46 -2.53 9.17 1.65
N GLU A 47 -2.81 9.31 2.94
CA GLU A 47 -1.77 9.52 3.97
C GLU A 47 -0.86 8.30 4.05
N TYR A 48 -1.43 7.09 4.07
CA TYR A 48 -0.69 5.85 4.04
C TYR A 48 0.19 5.71 2.79
N LEU A 49 -0.38 5.92 1.61
CA LEU A 49 0.36 5.84 0.35
C LEU A 49 1.49 6.88 0.29
N GLY A 50 1.30 8.04 0.93
CA GLY A 50 2.35 9.04 1.10
C GLY A 50 3.46 8.60 2.04
N LYS A 51 3.11 8.00 3.19
CA LYS A 51 4.06 7.48 4.19
C LYS A 51 4.99 6.41 3.62
N PHE A 52 4.46 5.53 2.77
CA PHE A 52 5.21 4.41 2.20
C PHE A 52 5.77 4.66 0.79
N GLY A 53 5.62 5.89 0.28
CA GLY A 53 6.28 6.31 -0.96
C GLY A 53 5.57 5.91 -2.26
N TYR A 54 4.31 5.48 -2.20
CA TYR A 54 3.47 5.22 -3.39
C TYR A 54 2.87 6.50 -3.97
N MET A 55 2.68 7.52 -3.14
CA MET A 55 2.23 8.86 -3.54
C MET A 55 3.24 9.90 -3.06
N SER A 56 3.37 11.03 -3.76
CA SER A 56 4.29 12.09 -3.31
C SER A 56 3.83 12.70 -1.99
N GLN A 57 4.76 12.94 -1.07
CA GLN A 57 4.51 13.53 0.25
C GLN A 57 3.71 14.85 0.18
N LYS A 58 3.98 15.71 -0.82
CA LYS A 58 3.23 16.96 -1.02
C LYS A 58 1.74 16.73 -1.28
N ARG A 59 1.41 15.74 -2.11
CA ARG A 59 0.03 15.37 -2.42
C ARG A 59 -0.66 14.77 -1.20
N ALA A 60 0.00 13.88 -0.48
CA ALA A 60 -0.53 13.29 0.75
C ALA A 60 -0.81 14.35 1.83
N ALA A 61 0.13 15.27 2.03
CA ALA A 61 -0.06 16.40 2.94
C ALA A 61 -1.24 17.29 2.52
N SER A 62 -1.36 17.62 1.23
CA SER A 62 -2.48 18.41 0.72
C SER A 62 -3.82 17.72 0.97
N THR A 63 -3.93 16.42 0.74
CA THR A 63 -5.16 15.66 0.99
C THR A 63 -5.52 15.61 2.48
N LYS A 64 -4.52 15.47 3.36
CA LYS A 64 -4.74 15.53 4.82
C LYS A 64 -5.34 16.87 5.28
N LEU A 65 -4.99 17.96 4.60
CA LEU A 65 -5.55 19.30 4.85
C LEU A 65 -6.90 19.54 4.15
N GLY A 66 -7.51 18.53 3.52
CA GLY A 66 -8.78 18.65 2.79
C GLY A 66 -8.64 19.05 1.32
N GLY A 67 -7.43 18.96 0.76
CA GLY A 67 -7.19 19.23 -0.67
C GLY A 67 -7.76 18.16 -1.60
N LEU A 68 -7.98 18.55 -2.86
CA LEU A 68 -8.54 17.69 -3.90
C LEU A 68 -7.67 16.45 -4.17
N ILE A 69 -8.29 15.26 -4.18
CA ILE A 69 -7.64 14.00 -4.55
C ILE A 69 -7.84 13.76 -6.05
N ASP A 70 -6.75 13.81 -6.83
CA ASP A 70 -6.82 13.38 -8.22
C ASP A 70 -7.03 11.85 -8.30
N LYS A 71 -8.21 11.45 -8.78
CA LYS A 71 -8.64 10.05 -8.91
C LYS A 71 -7.66 9.21 -9.74
N LYS A 72 -7.09 9.77 -10.82
CA LYS A 72 -6.17 9.04 -11.71
C LYS A 72 -4.84 8.74 -11.00
N SER A 73 -4.26 9.77 -10.39
CA SER A 73 -3.05 9.65 -9.56
C SER A 73 -3.24 8.70 -8.37
N PHE A 74 -4.36 8.82 -7.66
CA PHE A 74 -4.68 7.97 -6.52
C PHE A 74 -4.79 6.50 -6.95
N SER A 75 -5.58 6.21 -7.98
CA SER A 75 -5.75 4.85 -8.51
C SER A 75 -4.42 4.24 -9.00
N LYS A 76 -3.54 5.05 -9.60
CA LYS A 76 -2.18 4.61 -9.95
C LYS A 76 -1.37 4.21 -8.72
N SER A 77 -1.45 4.99 -7.65
CA SER A 77 -0.73 4.74 -6.40
C SER A 77 -1.24 3.44 -5.73
N ILE A 78 -2.55 3.23 -5.72
CA ILE A 78 -3.17 1.98 -5.24
C ILE A 78 -2.71 0.78 -6.07
N ARG A 79 -2.68 0.87 -7.41
CA ARG A 79 -2.16 -0.24 -8.25
C ARG A 79 -0.72 -0.62 -7.91
N HIS A 80 0.13 0.36 -7.62
CA HIS A 80 1.51 0.08 -7.23
C HIS A 80 1.58 -0.64 -5.89
N PHE A 81 0.78 -0.22 -4.91
CA PHE A 81 0.66 -0.91 -3.64
C PHE A 81 0.13 -2.35 -3.80
N GLN A 82 -0.96 -2.54 -4.57
CA GLN A 82 -1.54 -3.86 -4.81
C GLN A 82 -0.53 -4.82 -5.43
N ARG A 83 0.28 -4.37 -6.41
CA ARG A 83 1.36 -5.18 -6.97
C ARG A 83 2.41 -5.59 -5.93
N MET A 84 2.80 -4.67 -5.06
CA MET A 84 3.74 -4.95 -3.98
C MET A 84 3.16 -5.93 -2.95
N ALA A 85 1.86 -5.83 -2.68
CA ALA A 85 1.14 -6.70 -1.77
C ALA A 85 0.74 -8.06 -2.39
N GLY A 86 1.03 -8.29 -3.68
CA GLY A 86 0.62 -9.51 -4.39
C GLY A 86 -0.88 -9.60 -4.68
N LEU A 87 -1.61 -8.47 -4.63
CA LEU A 87 -3.03 -8.38 -4.94
C LEU A 87 -3.28 -8.06 -6.42
N SER A 88 -4.46 -8.38 -6.91
CA SER A 88 -4.93 -8.00 -8.25
C SER A 88 -4.95 -6.46 -8.41
N PRO A 89 -4.25 -5.88 -9.41
CA PRO A 89 -4.04 -4.44 -9.52
C PRO A 89 -5.24 -3.69 -10.13
N SER A 90 -6.38 -3.67 -9.43
CA SER A 90 -7.59 -2.93 -9.82
C SER A 90 -7.36 -1.40 -9.81
N GLY A 91 -6.58 -0.91 -8.83
CA GLY A 91 -6.46 0.52 -8.56
C GLY A 91 -7.62 1.11 -7.76
N GLU A 92 -8.43 0.25 -7.16
CA GLU A 92 -9.55 0.61 -6.28
C GLU A 92 -9.25 0.16 -4.84
N LEU A 93 -9.81 0.89 -3.87
CA LEU A 93 -9.60 0.61 -2.46
C LEU A 93 -10.52 -0.54 -2.01
N ASN A 94 -10.16 -1.76 -2.39
CA ASN A 94 -10.94 -2.97 -2.12
C ASN A 94 -10.76 -3.44 -0.67
N ARG A 95 -11.66 -4.30 -0.20
CA ARG A 95 -11.61 -4.87 1.16
C ARG A 95 -10.26 -5.54 1.49
N GLU A 96 -9.73 -6.33 0.56
CA GLU A 96 -8.42 -6.96 0.69
C GLU A 96 -7.28 -5.94 0.72
N THR A 97 -7.38 -4.89 -0.10
CA THR A 97 -6.40 -3.80 -0.11
C THR A 97 -6.38 -3.09 1.24
N MET A 98 -7.56 -2.77 1.79
CA MET A 98 -7.72 -2.17 3.11
C MET A 98 -7.18 -3.07 4.22
N ARG A 99 -7.45 -4.38 4.16
CA ARG A 99 -6.91 -5.37 5.09
C ARG A 99 -5.37 -5.44 5.03
N MET A 100 -4.79 -5.45 3.83
CA MET A 100 -3.33 -5.42 3.69
C MET A 100 -2.73 -4.10 4.18
N MET A 101 -3.47 -2.99 4.10
CA MET A 101 -3.02 -1.70 4.63
C MET A 101 -3.07 -1.63 6.15
N SER A 102 -3.97 -2.37 6.81
CA SER A 102 -4.10 -2.38 8.28
C SER A 102 -3.08 -3.25 9.00
N MET A 103 -2.49 -4.23 8.33
CA MET A 103 -1.44 -5.06 8.93
C MET A 103 -0.24 -4.22 9.38
N ASP A 104 0.35 -4.57 10.52
CA ASP A 104 1.54 -3.92 11.05
C ASP A 104 2.75 -4.13 10.13
N ARG A 105 3.53 -3.07 9.92
CA ARG A 105 4.66 -3.07 8.97
C ARG A 105 5.85 -2.27 9.50
N CYS A 106 7.01 -2.46 8.89
CA CYS A 106 8.16 -1.59 9.12
C CYS A 106 7.87 -0.16 8.64
N GLY A 107 8.44 0.86 9.28
CA GLY A 107 8.21 2.27 8.91
C GLY A 107 9.00 2.76 7.69
N VAL A 108 9.69 1.86 6.98
CA VAL A 108 10.54 2.18 5.83
C VAL A 108 9.66 2.29 4.58
N GLU A 109 9.97 3.22 3.69
CA GLU A 109 9.25 3.39 2.41
C GLU A 109 9.46 2.18 1.49
N ASP A 110 8.40 1.69 0.87
CA ASP A 110 8.42 0.48 0.03
C ASP A 110 9.08 0.75 -1.34
N THR A 111 9.15 2.02 -1.76
CA THR A 111 9.67 2.43 -3.08
C THR A 111 11.14 2.87 -3.07
N LEU A 112 11.85 2.67 -1.95
CA LEU A 112 13.29 2.96 -1.82
C LEU A 112 14.12 2.02 -2.69
N GLY A 113 14.29 2.40 -3.96
CA GLY A 113 15.08 1.66 -4.94
C GLY A 113 14.62 1.94 -6.36
N ALA A 114 13.30 1.89 -6.61
CA ALA A 114 12.73 2.10 -7.95
C ALA A 114 12.95 3.54 -8.47
N PHE A 115 12.95 4.54 -7.58
CA PHE A 115 13.25 5.94 -7.92
C PHE A 115 14.74 6.31 -7.76
N MET A 116 15.60 5.39 -7.28
CA MET A 116 17.01 5.70 -7.03
C MET A 116 17.93 5.46 -8.24
N MET A 117 17.45 4.79 -9.28
CA MET A 117 18.21 4.60 -10.52
C MET A 117 17.99 5.74 -11.55
N GLY A 118 16.98 6.61 -11.33
CA GLY A 118 16.57 7.67 -12.26
C GLY A 118 16.48 9.07 -11.63
N SER A 119 17.58 9.81 -11.73
CA SER A 119 17.68 11.28 -11.77
C SER A 119 17.26 12.19 -10.59
N ASN A 120 16.26 11.89 -9.73
CA ASN A 120 15.82 12.86 -8.71
C ASN A 120 15.32 12.26 -7.38
N GLY A 121 15.95 11.18 -6.90
CA GLY A 121 15.71 10.69 -5.55
C GLY A 121 16.05 11.74 -4.49
N ASN A 122 15.25 11.82 -3.42
CA ASN A 122 15.58 12.54 -2.20
C ASN A 122 16.98 12.08 -1.78
N LYS A 123 17.99 12.94 -1.98
CA LYS A 123 19.36 12.63 -1.59
C LYS A 123 19.32 12.51 -0.08
N ALA A 124 19.34 11.28 0.42
CA ALA A 124 19.67 11.02 1.80
C ALA A 124 21.00 11.76 2.03
N ASN A 125 20.98 12.82 2.83
CA ASN A 125 22.19 13.44 3.34
C ASN A 125 22.78 12.44 4.33
N SER A 126 23.32 11.34 3.82
CA SER A 126 23.96 10.35 4.68
C SER A 126 25.14 11.04 5.36
N LYS A 127 25.25 10.88 6.67
CA LYS A 127 26.41 11.39 7.43
C LYS A 127 27.73 10.81 6.89
N PHE A 128 27.65 9.68 6.18
CA PHE A 128 28.73 8.91 5.60
C PHE A 128 29.10 9.29 4.16
N VAL A 129 28.84 10.53 3.71
CA VAL A 129 29.37 10.98 2.41
C VAL A 129 30.88 11.23 2.52
N ASN A 130 31.67 10.59 1.63
CA ASN A 130 33.11 10.81 1.50
C ASN A 130 33.46 12.33 1.43
N LYS A 131 34.50 12.74 2.19
CA LYS A 131 34.96 14.14 2.30
C LYS A 131 35.21 14.80 0.94
N ASN A 132 35.74 14.08 -0.04
CA ASN A 132 36.01 14.59 -1.39
C ASN A 132 34.72 14.88 -2.16
N LYS A 133 33.70 14.01 -2.05
CA LYS A 133 32.38 14.22 -2.65
C LYS A 133 31.69 15.45 -2.04
N ARG A 134 31.77 15.62 -0.71
CA ARG A 134 31.25 16.80 -0.01
C ARG A 134 31.91 18.10 -0.47
N ARG A 135 33.25 18.11 -0.59
CA ARG A 135 34.01 19.27 -1.11
C ARG A 135 33.58 19.66 -2.52
N ARG A 136 33.44 18.68 -3.44
CA ARG A 136 32.98 18.91 -4.82
C ARG A 136 31.56 19.49 -4.87
N LEU A 137 30.64 18.96 -4.07
CA LEU A 137 29.27 19.47 -3.95
C LEU A 137 29.23 20.92 -3.46
N ASN A 138 30.00 21.26 -2.43
CA ASN A 138 30.09 22.63 -1.91
C ASN A 138 30.65 23.61 -2.97
N LYS A 139 31.69 23.20 -3.72
CA LYS A 139 32.25 24.01 -4.82
C LYS A 139 31.19 24.27 -5.90
N LYS A 140 30.44 23.25 -6.32
CA LYS A 140 29.34 23.38 -7.29
C LYS A 140 28.23 24.32 -6.78
N ARG A 141 27.77 24.17 -5.53
CA ARG A 141 26.76 25.05 -4.93
C ARG A 141 27.22 26.51 -4.87
N LYS A 142 28.49 26.76 -4.54
CA LYS A 142 29.08 28.11 -4.54
C LYS A 142 29.10 28.73 -5.95
N ALA A 143 29.50 27.96 -6.96
CA ALA A 143 29.49 28.42 -8.36
C ALA A 143 28.06 28.72 -8.85
N GLN A 144 27.09 27.87 -8.53
CA GLN A 144 25.69 28.09 -8.92
C GLN A 144 25.09 29.33 -8.25
N ARG A 145 25.42 29.59 -6.98
CA ARG A 145 25.02 30.83 -6.29
C ARG A 145 25.62 32.08 -6.94
N ARG A 146 26.87 32.00 -7.41
CA ARG A 146 27.52 33.11 -8.13
C ARG A 146 26.87 33.38 -9.50
N ARG A 147 26.38 32.35 -10.20
CA ARG A 147 25.70 32.49 -11.49
C ARG A 147 24.27 33.04 -11.40
N ARG A 148 23.67 33.01 -10.20
CA ARG A 148 22.30 33.50 -9.94
C ARG A 148 22.29 34.93 -9.40
N LYS A 149 23.45 35.51 -9.12
CA LYS A 149 23.65 36.93 -8.84
C LYS A 149 24.12 37.58 -10.13
#